data_AF-A0A382N668-F1
#
_entry.id   AF-A0A382N668-F1
#
_cell.length_a   1.000
_cell.length_b   1.000
_cell.length_c   1.000
_cell.angle_alpha   90.00
_cell.angle_beta   90.00
_cell.angle_gamma   90.00
#
_symmetry.space_group_name_H-M   'P 1'
#
loop_
_entity.id
_entity.type
_entity.pdbx_description
1 polymer ?
#
loop_
_entity_poly.entity_id
_entity_poly.type
_entity_poly.pdbx_seq_one_letter_code
_entity_poly.pdbx_strand_id
1 'polypeptide(L)'
;MDEFVFGESHPLPDFLKIDIEGGEVNALNGAKKLLTQVRPKLLVATHGKKESSFVLHLLEQNKYEYEILNPDAIKGDTEILAFPRKEKE
;
A
#
# COMPACT_ATOMS: atom_id res chain seq x y z
N MET A 1 2.86 11.98 0.31
CA MET A 1 3.54 11.00 1.17
C MET A 1 5.05 11.09 0.95
N ASP A 2 5.52 10.95 -0.29
CA ASP A 2 6.94 11.06 -0.63
C ASP A 2 7.57 12.37 -0.14
N GLU A 3 6.90 13.52 -0.32
CA GLU A 3 7.41 14.81 0.19
C GLU A 3 7.63 14.81 1.70
N PHE A 4 6.77 14.13 2.46
CA PHE A 4 6.90 14.02 3.92
C PHE A 4 8.05 13.08 4.29
N VAL A 5 8.13 11.89 3.68
CA VAL A 5 9.15 10.88 4.02
C VAL A 5 10.56 11.32 3.60
N PHE A 6 10.69 11.93 2.41
CA PHE A 6 11.99 12.32 1.83
C PHE A 6 12.34 13.80 2.06
N GLY A 7 11.48 14.54 2.77
CA GLY A 7 11.68 15.95 3.08
C GLY A 7 12.66 16.16 4.22
N GLU A 8 12.13 16.43 5.42
CA GLU A 8 12.95 16.53 6.64
C GLU A 8 13.61 15.18 6.96
N SER A 9 14.61 15.16 7.86
CA SER A 9 15.44 13.99 8.20
C SER A 9 14.66 12.90 8.96
N HIS A 10 13.61 12.36 8.36
CA HIS A 10 12.84 11.25 8.86
C HIS A 10 13.53 9.92 8.51
N PRO A 11 13.47 8.92 9.41
CA PRO A 11 13.87 7.57 9.05
C PRO A 11 12.95 7.03 7.95
N LEU A 12 13.53 6.28 7.02
CA LEU A 12 12.76 5.56 6.01
C LEU A 12 11.94 4.46 6.71
N PRO A 13 10.63 4.36 6.44
CA PRO A 13 9.80 3.36 7.11
C PRO A 13 10.03 1.97 6.52
N ASP A 14 10.09 0.95 7.38
CA ASP A 14 10.05 -0.46 6.97
C ASP A 14 8.62 -1.00 6.86
N PHE A 15 7.63 -0.25 7.39
CA PHE A 15 6.22 -0.61 7.40
C PHE A 15 5.34 0.65 7.24
N LEU A 16 4.28 0.55 6.44
CA LEU A 16 3.30 1.62 6.21
C LEU A 16 1.88 1.09 6.39
N LYS A 17 1.14 1.68 7.34
CA LYS A 17 -0.31 1.49 7.46
C LYS A 17 -1.05 2.63 6.75
N ILE A 18 -2.05 2.29 5.94
CA ILE A 18 -2.96 3.25 5.31
C ILE A 18 -4.38 2.86 5.71
N ASP A 19 -5.04 3.75 6.43
CA ASP A 19 -6.39 3.55 6.97
C ASP A 19 -7.10 4.90 6.89
N ILE A 20 -7.64 5.19 5.70
CA ILE A 20 -8.21 6.49 5.34
C ILE A 20 -9.46 6.21 4.52
N GLU A 21 -10.61 6.67 4.99
CA GLU A 21 -11.88 6.51 4.29
C GLU A 21 -11.88 7.31 2.97
N GLY A 22 -11.70 6.63 1.83
CA GLY A 22 -11.70 7.20 0.49
C GLY A 22 -10.44 7.97 0.08
N GLY A 23 -9.42 8.03 0.95
CA GLY A 23 -8.15 8.74 0.71
C GLY A 23 -6.96 7.85 0.38
N GLU A 24 -7.11 6.52 0.45
CA GLU A 24 -6.07 5.52 0.26
C GLU A 24 -5.42 5.61 -1.13
N VAL A 25 -6.23 5.85 -2.17
CA VAL A 25 -5.76 5.99 -3.57
C VAL A 25 -4.84 7.21 -3.71
N ASN A 26 -5.22 8.34 -3.11
CA ASN A 26 -4.41 9.57 -3.17
C ASN A 26 -3.13 9.44 -2.35
N ALA A 27 -3.22 8.82 -1.17
CA ALA A 27 -2.05 8.55 -0.32
C ALA A 27 -1.02 7.68 -1.05
N LEU A 28 -1.46 6.59 -1.69
CA LEU A 28 -0.62 5.68 -2.46
C LEU A 28 -0.05 6.32 -3.73
N ASN A 29 -0.84 7.11 -4.46
CA ASN A 29 -0.34 7.88 -5.61
C ASN A 29 0.73 8.90 -5.22
N GLY A 30 0.64 9.44 -4.00
CA GLY A 30 1.65 10.32 -3.44
C GLY A 30 2.84 9.60 -2.80
N ALA A 31 2.91 8.27 -2.86
CA ALA A 31 3.94 7.41 -2.23
C ALA A 31 4.77 6.61 -3.26
N LYS A 32 4.83 7.05 -4.52
CA LYS A 32 5.45 6.29 -5.62
C LYS A 32 6.93 6.02 -5.37
N LYS A 33 7.69 7.01 -4.89
CA LYS A 33 9.12 6.82 -4.57
C LYS A 33 9.29 5.87 -3.39
N LEU A 34 8.46 6.02 -2.35
CA LEU A 34 8.49 5.13 -1.20
C LEU A 34 8.24 3.66 -1.61
N LEU A 35 7.21 3.42 -2.42
CA LEU A 35 6.83 2.07 -2.86
C LEU A 35 7.85 1.40 -3.79
N THR A 36 8.58 2.20 -4.57
CA THR A 36 9.56 1.69 -5.56
C THR A 36 10.97 1.58 -5.01
N GLN A 37 11.42 2.53 -4.18
CA GLN A 37 12.81 2.62 -3.70
C GLN A 37 13.00 2.03 -2.31
N VAL A 38 12.12 2.38 -1.36
CA VAL A 38 12.22 1.92 0.03
C VAL A 38 11.57 0.55 0.20
N ARG A 39 10.46 0.35 -0.52
CA ARG A 39 9.70 -0.89 -0.53
C ARG A 39 9.29 -1.36 0.89
N PRO A 40 8.54 -0.57 1.67
CA PRO A 40 8.08 -0.99 3.00
C PRO A 40 7.04 -2.09 2.90
N LYS A 41 6.87 -2.90 3.95
CA LYS A 41 5.68 -3.72 4.13
C LYS A 41 4.44 -2.84 4.26
N LEU A 42 3.29 -3.27 3.73
CA LEU A 42 2.09 -2.45 3.68
C LEU A 42 0.93 -3.13 4.40
N LEU A 43 0.12 -2.35 5.10
CA LEU A 43 -1.22 -2.73 5.55
C LEU A 43 -2.19 -1.64 5.10
N VAL A 44 -3.05 -1.97 4.14
CA VAL A 44 -3.96 -1.00 3.51
C VAL A 44 -5.40 -1.41 3.76
N ALA A 45 -6.15 -0.59 4.50
CA ALA A 45 -7.60 -0.67 4.52
C ALA A 45 -8.14 0.00 3.26
N THR A 46 -9.08 -0.67 2.60
CA THR A 46 -9.79 -0.15 1.42
C THR A 46 -11.27 -0.10 1.72
N HIS A 47 -11.96 0.93 1.23
CA HIS A 47 -13.37 1.18 1.55
C HIS A 47 -14.25 1.06 0.29
N GLY A 48 -14.11 -0.06 -0.42
CA GLY A 48 -14.90 -0.33 -1.62
C GLY A 48 -14.14 -1.11 -2.69
N LYS A 49 -14.91 -1.72 -3.59
CA LYS A 49 -14.36 -2.55 -4.69
C LYS A 49 -13.42 -1.78 -5.63
N LYS A 50 -13.65 -0.49 -5.85
CA LYS A 50 -12.85 0.31 -6.78
C LYS A 50 -11.48 0.58 -6.18
N GLU A 51 -11.47 0.95 -4.91
CA GLU A 51 -10.31 1.25 -4.10
C GLU A 51 -9.47 -0.02 -3.92
N SER A 52 -10.10 -1.14 -3.55
CA SER A 52 -9.42 -2.43 -3.46
C SER A 52 -8.78 -2.85 -4.79
N SER A 53 -9.52 -2.76 -5.91
CA SER A 53 -8.97 -3.05 -7.24
C SER A 53 -7.77 -2.17 -7.61
N PHE A 54 -7.82 -0.88 -7.26
CA PHE A 54 -6.70 0.04 -7.48
C PHE A 54 -5.47 -0.40 -6.65
N VAL A 55 -5.67 -0.71 -5.37
CA VAL A 55 -4.58 -1.14 -4.48
C VAL A 55 -3.96 -2.43 -5.00
N LEU A 56 -4.75 -3.44 -5.34
CA LEU A 56 -4.24 -4.71 -5.87
C LEU A 56 -3.41 -4.50 -7.15
N HIS A 57 -3.92 -3.69 -8.09
CA HIS A 57 -3.18 -3.38 -9.30
C HIS A 57 -1.84 -2.67 -9.00
N LEU A 58 -1.86 -1.67 -8.11
CA LEU A 58 -0.65 -0.96 -7.68
C LEU A 58 0.39 -1.91 -7.06
N LEU A 59 -0.05 -2.83 -6.19
CA LEU A 59 0.82 -3.81 -5.55
C LEU A 59 1.48 -4.72 -6.59
N GLU A 60 0.72 -5.22 -7.56
CA GLU A 60 1.24 -6.04 -8.66
C GLU A 60 2.28 -5.29 -9.49
N GLN A 61 1.98 -4.04 -9.89
CA GLN A 61 2.92 -3.21 -10.66
C GLN A 61 4.23 -2.95 -9.92
N ASN A 62 4.19 -2.85 -8.59
CA ASN A 62 5.37 -2.61 -7.75
C ASN A 62 6.03 -3.90 -7.24
N LYS A 63 5.62 -5.07 -7.75
CA LYS A 63 6.17 -6.39 -7.37
C LYS A 63 6.01 -6.66 -5.86
N TYR A 64 4.80 -6.51 -5.35
CA TYR A 64 4.43 -6.96 -4.00
C TYR A 64 3.68 -8.29 -4.09
N GLU A 65 3.90 -9.13 -3.09
CA GLU A 65 3.02 -10.26 -2.75
C GLU A 65 2.06 -9.78 -1.67
N TYR A 66 0.80 -10.23 -1.68
CA TYR A 66 -0.21 -9.74 -0.76
C TYR A 66 -1.20 -10.83 -0.31
N GLU A 67 -1.82 -10.58 0.84
CA GLU A 67 -2.91 -11.36 1.42
C GLU A 67 -4.07 -10.42 1.77
N ILE A 68 -5.28 -10.85 1.46
CA ILE A 68 -6.52 -10.17 1.86
C ILE A 68 -6.96 -10.80 3.18
N LEU A 69 -6.99 -10.02 4.27
CA LEU A 69 -7.18 -10.57 5.62
C LEU A 69 -8.66 -10.86 5.94
N ASN A 70 -9.60 -10.17 5.29
CA ASN A 70 -11.04 -10.31 5.48
C ASN A 70 -11.77 -10.41 4.12
N PRO A 71 -11.56 -11.50 3.35
CA PRO A 71 -12.07 -11.62 1.98
C PRO A 71 -13.61 -11.63 1.88
N ASP A 72 -14.31 -11.98 2.97
CA ASP A 72 -15.78 -12.04 3.03
C ASP A 72 -16.44 -10.68 3.31
N ALA A 73 -15.65 -9.62 3.36
CA ALA A 73 -16.15 -8.33 3.77
C ALA A 73 -17.12 -7.72 2.74
N ILE A 74 -18.14 -7.06 3.28
CA ILE A 74 -19.29 -6.58 2.52
C ILE A 74 -18.86 -5.37 1.70
N LYS A 75 -19.28 -5.31 0.42
CA LYS A 75 -19.05 -4.17 -0.49
C LYS A 75 -17.59 -3.84 -0.84
N GLY A 76 -16.64 -4.70 -0.47
CA GLY A 76 -15.22 -4.53 -0.80
C GLY A 76 -14.43 -3.73 0.23
N ASP A 77 -14.98 -3.54 1.43
CA ASP A 77 -14.26 -2.97 2.56
C ASP A 77 -13.28 -4.02 3.10
N THR A 78 -11.97 -3.90 2.90
CA THR A 78 -11.04 -4.99 3.25
C THR A 78 -9.67 -4.49 3.67
N GLU A 79 -8.96 -5.28 4.49
CA GLU A 79 -7.54 -5.07 4.80
C GLU A 79 -6.64 -5.95 3.93
N ILE A 80 -5.66 -5.31 3.29
CA ILE A 80 -4.66 -5.95 2.44
C ILE A 80 -3.29 -5.82 3.09
N LEU A 81 -2.68 -6.94 3.43
CA LEU A 81 -1.30 -7.02 3.91
C LEU A 81 -0.38 -7.34 2.73
N ALA A 82 0.66 -6.55 2.51
CA ALA A 82 1.57 -6.74 1.39
C ALA A 82 3.06 -6.70 1.78
N PHE A 83 3.84 -7.54 1.12
CA PHE A 83 5.28 -7.69 1.29
C PHE A 83 5.99 -7.46 -0.03
N PRO A 84 7.13 -6.73 -0.05
CA PRO A 84 7.95 -6.65 -1.24
C PRO A 84 8.40 -8.04 -1.66
N ARG A 85 8.17 -8.40 -2.93
CA ARG A 85 8.68 -9.65 -3.46
C ARG A 85 10.21 -9.62 -3.42
N LYS A 86 10.81 -10.67 -2.84
CA LYS A 86 12.28 -10.85 -2.90
C LYS A 86 12.66 -11.05 -4.35
N GLU A 87 13.65 -10.30 -4.84
CA GLU A 87 14.27 -10.62 -6.12
C GLU A 87 14.93 -11.99 -5.97
N LYS A 88 14.73 -12.87 -6.96
CA LYS A 88 15.45 -14.15 -6.99
C LYS A 88 16.92 -13.79 -7.27
N GLU A 89 17.81 -14.13 -6.34
CA GLU A 89 19.27 -14.11 -6.54
C GLU A 89 19.68 -14.93 -7.75
#